data_AF-A0A1Q8LZ23-F1
#
_entry.id   AF-A0A1Q8LZ23-F1
#
_cell.length_a   1.000
_cell.length_b   1.000
_cell.length_c   1.000
_cell.angle_alpha   90.00
_cell.angle_beta   90.00
_cell.angle_gamma   90.00
#
_symmetry.space_group_name_H-M   'P 1'
#
loop_
_entity.id
_entity.type
_entity.pdbx_description
1 polymer ?
#
loop_
_entity_poly.entity_id
_entity_poly.type
_entity_poly.pdbx_seq_one_letter_code
_entity_poly.pdbx_strand_id
1 'polypeptide(L)' 'MAAKPAKQDRIHPEWPHSEDGDHPVTELLGSVQGNMSPFGDIEFPVASVPYEHPVTEINR' A
#
# COMPACT_ATOMS: atom_id res chain seq x y z
N MET A 1 26.55 12.05 7.76
CA MET A 1 26.58 10.57 7.80
C MET A 1 26.18 10.08 6.42
N ALA A 2 27.01 9.33 5.71
CA ALA A 2 26.65 8.79 4.38
C ALA A 2 25.75 7.55 4.54
N ALA A 3 24.73 7.43 3.68
CA ALA A 3 23.81 6.29 3.72
C ALA A 3 24.51 5.00 3.26
N LYS A 4 24.16 3.88 3.90
CA LYS A 4 24.74 2.57 3.61
C LYS A 4 24.12 2.01 2.31
N PRO A 5 24.91 1.43 1.39
CA PRO A 5 24.37 0.92 0.12
C PRO A 5 23.37 -0.22 0.34
N ALA A 6 22.31 -0.23 -0.46
CA ALA A 6 21.24 -1.22 -0.37
C ALA A 6 21.70 -2.60 -0.86
N LYS A 7 21.25 -3.65 -0.16
CA LYS A 7 21.50 -5.06 -0.50
C LYS A 7 20.42 -5.56 -1.46
N GLN A 8 20.78 -5.71 -2.74
CA GLN A 8 19.85 -6.04 -3.83
C GLN A 8 19.17 -7.41 -3.65
N ASP A 9 19.84 -8.37 -3.02
CA ASP A 9 19.33 -9.72 -2.69
C ASP A 9 18.19 -9.72 -1.66
N ARG A 10 17.91 -8.57 -1.03
CA ARG A 10 16.89 -8.40 0.01
C ARG A 10 15.73 -7.53 -0.44
N ILE A 11 15.72 -7.13 -1.72
CA ILE A 11 14.65 -6.32 -2.32
C ILE A 11 13.72 -7.28 -3.05
N HIS A 12 12.42 -7.16 -2.81
CA HIS A 12 11.42 -7.96 -3.50
C HIS A 12 11.45 -7.64 -5.01
N PRO A 13 11.38 -8.62 -5.92
CA PRO A 13 11.45 -8.35 -7.36
C PRO A 13 10.35 -7.39 -7.85
N GLU A 14 9.12 -7.57 -7.37
CA GLU A 14 7.99 -6.67 -7.65
C GLU A 14 8.01 -5.35 -6.85
N TRP A 15 9.06 -5.08 -6.06
CA TRP A 15 9.17 -3.76 -5.42
C TRP A 15 9.29 -2.68 -6.51
N PRO A 16 8.59 -1.53 -6.41
CA PRO A 16 8.69 -0.48 -7.40
C PRO A 16 10.14 0.01 -7.52
N HIS A 17 10.70 -0.06 -8.73
CA HIS A 17 12.00 0.50 -9.05
C HIS A 17 11.77 1.91 -9.60
N SER A 18 12.15 2.94 -8.85
CA SER A 18 12.11 4.31 -9.38
C SER A 18 13.40 4.59 -10.16
N GLU A 19 13.31 5.19 -11.35
CA GLU A 19 14.43 5.35 -12.28
C GLU A 19 15.55 6.25 -11.75
N ASP A 20 15.31 7.11 -10.74
CA ASP A 20 16.30 8.11 -10.30
C ASP A 20 16.51 8.17 -8.78
N GLY A 21 16.39 7.03 -8.09
CA GLY A 21 16.56 7.00 -6.62
C GLY A 21 15.49 7.80 -5.87
N ASP A 22 14.39 8.10 -6.57
CA ASP A 22 13.23 8.78 -6.03
C ASP A 22 12.70 8.01 -4.82
N HIS A 23 12.38 8.76 -3.78
CA HIS A 23 11.90 8.20 -2.54
C HIS A 23 10.54 7.53 -2.78
N PRO A 24 10.26 6.38 -2.11
CA PRO A 24 8.90 5.85 -2.13
C PRO A 24 7.96 6.97 -1.70
N VAL A 25 6.91 7.22 -2.49
CA VAL A 25 5.91 8.23 -2.17
C VAL A 25 5.28 7.84 -0.84
N THR A 26 5.65 8.58 0.20
CA THR A 26 5.02 8.48 1.53
C THR A 26 3.95 9.56 1.63
N GLU A 27 3.06 9.47 2.61
CA GLU A 27 2.08 10.54 2.87
C GLU A 27 2.76 11.91 3.03
N LEU A 28 4.02 11.98 3.47
CA LEU A 28 4.78 13.23 3.63
C LEU A 28 5.13 13.92 2.30
N LEU A 29 5.22 13.17 1.20
CA LEU A 29 5.61 13.66 -0.13
C LEU A 29 4.41 13.78 -1.09
N GLY A 30 3.22 13.37 -0.65
CA GLY A 30 1.99 13.51 -1.44
C GLY A 30 1.55 14.97 -1.57
N SER A 31 0.90 15.30 -2.68
CA SER A 31 0.30 16.62 -2.91
C SER A 31 -0.87 16.93 -1.96
N VAL A 32 -1.43 15.89 -1.34
CA VAL A 32 -2.53 15.97 -0.38
C VAL A 32 -2.14 15.17 0.86
N GLN A 33 -2.41 15.73 2.04
CA GLN A 33 -2.24 15.02 3.32
C GLN A 33 -3.48 14.17 3.61
N GLY A 34 -3.26 12.93 4.05
CA GLY A 34 -4.32 12.00 4.46
C GLY A 34 -4.57 10.87 3.46
N ASN A 35 -5.53 10.00 3.80
CA ASN A 35 -5.87 8.88 2.93
C ASN A 35 -6.53 9.42 1.65
N MET A 36 -6.03 9.07 0.47
CA MET A 36 -6.83 9.12 -0.76
C MET A 36 -7.81 7.93 -0.79
N SER A 37 -8.31 7.57 0.38
CA SER A 37 -9.28 6.51 0.48
C SER A 37 -10.55 6.98 -0.23
N PRO A 38 -11.15 6.18 -1.11
CA PRO A 38 -12.49 6.46 -1.62
C PRO A 38 -13.53 6.50 -0.48
N PHE A 39 -13.16 6.10 0.73
CA PHE A 39 -13.98 6.12 1.94
C PHE A 39 -13.72 7.35 2.83
N GLY A 40 -13.15 8.45 2.30
CA GLY A 40 -12.79 9.64 3.07
C GLY A 40 -13.94 10.30 3.86
N ASP A 41 -15.19 10.09 3.45
CA ASP A 41 -16.39 10.59 4.12
C ASP A 41 -17.00 9.60 5.13
N ILE A 42 -16.37 8.43 5.34
CA ILE A 42 -16.90 7.38 6.21
C ILE A 42 -16.40 7.56 7.64
N GLU A 43 -17.33 7.78 8.56
CA GLU A 43 -17.07 7.82 10.00
C GLU A 43 -17.15 6.41 10.61
N PHE A 44 -16.15 6.06 11.43
CA PHE A 44 -16.07 4.76 12.10
C PHE A 44 -16.60 4.85 13.54
N PRO A 45 -17.21 3.77 14.07
CA PRO A 45 -17.40 2.45 13.45
C PRO A 45 -18.59 2.41 12.49
N VAL A 46 -18.42 1.68 11.38
CA VAL A 46 -19.52 1.40 10.44
C VAL A 46 -20.37 0.24 10.92
N ALA A 47 -21.68 0.32 10.71
CA ALA A 47 -22.62 -0.74 11.10
C ALA A 47 -22.46 -2.03 10.27
N SER A 48 -22.01 -1.93 9.02
CA SER A 48 -21.75 -3.07 8.14
C SER A 48 -20.71 -2.72 7.07
N VAL A 49 -20.08 -3.74 6.50
CA VAL A 49 -19.14 -3.63 5.39
C VAL A 49 -19.63 -4.47 4.21
N PRO A 50 -19.35 -4.08 2.94
CA PRO A 50 -19.71 -4.86 1.76
C PRO A 50 -18.77 -6.06 1.54
N TYR A 51 -18.28 -6.67 2.64
CA TYR A 51 -17.36 -7.79 2.59
C TYR A 51 -18.13 -9.08 2.28
N GLU A 52 -17.73 -9.76 1.20
CA GLU A 52 -18.19 -11.10 0.86
C GLU A 52 -17.07 -12.10 1.17
N HIS A 53 -17.35 -13.06 2.06
CA HIS A 53 -16.36 -14.07 2.42
C HIS A 53 -16.24 -15.09 1.28
N PRO A 54 -15.03 -15.31 0.72
CA PRO A 54 -14.87 -16.26 -0.36
C PRO A 54 -15.17 -17.68 0.14
N VAL A 55 -15.97 -18.41 -0.62
CA VAL A 55 -16.28 -19.82 -0.34
C VAL A 55 -15.65 -20.67 -1.43
N THR A 56 -14.91 -21.69 -1.03
CA THR A 56 -14.36 -22.68 -1.98
C THR A 56 -15.39 -23.77 -2.22
N GLU A 57 -15.88 -23.89 -3.46
CA GLU A 57 -16.65 -25.06 -3.88
C GLU A 57 -15.71 -26.23 -4.18
N ILE A 58 -15.88 -27.34 -3.47
CA ILE A 58 -15.11 -28.57 -3.73
C ILE A 58 -15.78 -29.31 -4.88
N ASN A 59 -15.00 -29.68 -5.90
CA ASN A 59 -15.48 -30.54 -6.99
C ASN A 59 -16.02 -31.86 -6.42
N ARG A 60 -17.27 -32.20 -6.76
CA ARG A 60 -17.92 -33.46 -6.38
C ARG A 60 -17.50 -34.60 -7.31
#